data_AF-A0A381ZQ02-F1
#
_entry.id   AF-A0A381ZQ02-F1
#
_cell.length_a   1.000
_cell.length_b   1.000
_cell.length_c   1.000
_cell.angle_alpha   90.00
_cell.angle_beta   90.00
_cell.angle_gamma   90.00
#
_symmetry.space_group_name_H-M   'P 1'
#
loop_
_entity.id
_entity.type
_entity.pdbx_description
1 polymer ?
#
loop_
_entity_poly.entity_id
_entity_poly.type
_entity_poly.pdbx_seq_one_letter_code
_entity_poly.pdbx_strand_id
1 'polypeptide(L)'
;MIFKQLFDTKSSTYTYIISSGKGREALIIDPVIENTDEYIKVLKNLDLKLVKVIDTHVHADHISGLNELSKRTNCTKIMGKHSVSEVVDIRVKDNEKIKIENI
;
A
#
# COMPACT_ATOMS: atom_id res chain seq x y z
N MET A 1 14.87 -0.11 9.44
CA MET A 1 13.76 -0.76 8.71
C MET A 1 12.53 -0.78 9.60
N ILE A 2 11.38 -0.38 9.07
CA ILE A 2 10.07 -0.49 9.71
C ILE A 2 9.28 -1.54 8.93
N PHE A 3 8.72 -2.49 9.64
CA PHE A 3 7.77 -3.48 9.14
C PHE A 3 6.59 -3.51 10.11
N LYS A 4 5.40 -3.14 9.64
CA LYS A 4 4.20 -3.12 10.46
C LYS A 4 3.07 -3.86 9.75
N GLN A 5 2.60 -4.93 10.37
CA GLN A 5 1.43 -5.68 9.96
C GLN A 5 0.21 -5.15 10.71
N LEU A 6 -0.88 -4.94 9.98
CA LEU A 6 -2.21 -4.61 10.49
C LEU A 6 -3.17 -5.69 10.02
N PHE A 7 -4.24 -5.91 10.79
CA PHE A 7 -5.23 -6.95 10.50
C PHE A 7 -6.63 -6.35 10.48
N ASP A 8 -7.32 -6.52 9.35
CA ASP A 8 -8.73 -6.21 9.23
C ASP A 8 -9.57 -7.40 9.70
N THR A 9 -10.31 -7.25 10.79
CA THR A 9 -11.07 -8.36 11.38
C THR A 9 -12.32 -8.73 10.57
N LYS A 10 -12.79 -7.85 9.68
CA LYS A 10 -14.01 -8.06 8.88
C LYS A 10 -13.75 -8.96 7.67
N SER A 11 -12.69 -8.68 6.91
CA SER A 11 -12.27 -9.47 5.75
C SER A 11 -11.20 -10.51 6.08
N SER A 12 -10.61 -10.44 7.28
CA SER A 12 -9.42 -11.21 7.66
C SER A 12 -8.19 -10.90 6.78
N THR A 13 -8.11 -9.68 6.25
CA THR A 13 -6.99 -9.22 5.43
C THR A 13 -5.83 -8.73 6.28
N TYR A 14 -4.61 -9.13 5.89
CA TYR A 14 -3.40 -8.50 6.40
C TYR A 14 -2.94 -7.37 5.49
N THR A 15 -2.70 -6.22 6.08
CA THR A 15 -2.10 -5.06 5.42
C THR A 15 -0.69 -4.83 5.97
N TYR A 16 0.26 -4.48 5.11
CA TYR A 16 1.65 -4.26 5.52
C TYR A 16 2.11 -2.85 5.19
N ILE A 17 2.73 -2.17 6.16
CA ILE A 17 3.43 -0.90 5.97
C ILE A 17 4.93 -1.16 6.08
N ILE A 18 5.68 -0.77 5.05
CA ILE A 18 7.12 -1.01 4.95
C ILE A 18 7.84 0.32 4.68
N SER A 19 8.92 0.57 5.41
CA SER A 19 9.80 1.73 5.21
C SER A 19 11.24 1.44 5.61
N SER A 20 12.19 2.20 5.05
CA SER A 20 13.60 2.13 5.45
C SER A 20 13.81 2.59 6.90
N GLY A 21 12.98 3.50 7.42
CA GLY A 21 13.06 4.04 8.79
C GLY A 21 12.03 5.12 9.10
N LYS A 22 12.08 5.71 10.30
CA LYS A 22 11.21 6.86 10.67
C LYS A 22 11.60 8.09 9.83
N GLY A 23 10.63 8.93 9.42
CA GLY A 23 10.93 10.15 8.64
C GLY A 23 11.15 9.92 7.14
N ARG A 24 10.83 8.72 6.62
CA ARG A 24 11.26 8.23 5.31
C ARG A 24 10.07 7.88 4.41
N GLU A 25 10.36 7.56 3.15
CA GLU A 25 9.35 6.99 2.25
C GLU A 25 8.83 5.62 2.74
N ALA A 26 7.55 5.34 2.45
CA ALA A 26 6.89 4.10 2.79
C ALA A 26 6.04 3.56 1.62
N LEU A 27 5.82 2.24 1.63
CA LEU A 27 4.73 1.59 0.90
C LEU A 27 3.72 0.94 1.82
N ILE A 28 2.52 0.74 1.27
CA ILE A 28 1.47 -0.11 1.85
C ILE A 28 1.12 -1.22 0.87
N ILE A 29 0.94 -2.45 1.37
CA ILE A 29 0.50 -3.62 0.62
C ILE A 29 -0.87 -4.06 1.12
N ASP A 30 -1.80 -4.32 0.19
CA ASP A 30 -3.17 -4.79 0.40
C ASP A 30 -3.94 -3.94 1.43
N PRO A 31 -4.12 -2.62 1.19
CA PRO A 31 -4.91 -1.77 2.06
C PRO A 31 -6.41 -2.07 1.94
N VAL A 32 -7.11 -2.15 3.07
CA VAL A 32 -8.58 -2.20 3.12
C VAL A 32 -9.14 -0.77 3.19
N ILE A 33 -10.14 -0.43 2.37
CA ILE A 33 -10.63 0.96 2.25
C ILE A 33 -11.16 1.53 3.59
N GLU A 34 -11.84 0.71 4.39
CA GLU A 34 -12.39 1.09 5.69
C GLU A 34 -11.30 1.46 6.72
N ASN A 35 -10.08 0.95 6.55
CA ASN A 35 -8.97 1.15 7.49
C ASN A 35 -8.00 2.26 7.04
N THR A 36 -8.29 2.97 5.94
CA THR A 36 -7.42 4.04 5.43
C THR A 36 -7.09 5.14 6.45
N ASP A 37 -8.03 5.50 7.33
CA ASP A 37 -7.77 6.46 8.41
C ASP A 37 -6.74 5.95 9.43
N GLU A 38 -6.76 4.66 9.75
CA GLU A 38 -5.77 4.04 10.62
C GLU A 38 -4.38 4.06 9.97
N TYR A 39 -4.30 3.71 8.69
CA TYR A 39 -3.04 3.74 7.95
C TYR A 39 -2.44 5.16 7.94
N ILE A 40 -3.25 6.19 7.68
CA ILE A 40 -2.82 7.59 7.72
C ILE A 40 -2.32 8.00 9.12
N LYS A 41 -2.98 7.55 10.20
CA LYS A 41 -2.51 7.79 11.57
C LYS A 41 -1.15 7.14 11.82
N VAL A 42 -0.96 5.90 11.38
CA VAL A 42 0.33 5.21 11.52
C VAL A 42 1.44 5.93 10.75
N LEU A 43 1.17 6.34 9.51
CA LEU A 43 2.11 7.12 8.70
C LEU A 43 2.50 8.43 9.41
N LYS A 44 1.52 9.19 9.91
CA LYS A 44 1.77 10.45 10.65
C LYS A 44 2.60 10.23 11.92
N ASN A 45 2.27 9.22 12.72
CA ASN A 45 2.97 8.94 13.98
C ASN A 45 4.45 8.54 13.76
N LEU A 46 4.74 7.94 12.61
CA LEU A 46 6.08 7.50 12.23
C LEU A 46 6.77 8.50 11.27
N ASP A 47 6.16 9.65 11.01
CA ASP A 47 6.66 10.67 10.08
C ASP A 47 6.98 10.08 8.68
N LEU A 48 6.13 9.18 8.19
CA LEU A 48 6.34 8.47 6.93
C LEU A 48 5.61 9.15 5.78
N LYS A 49 6.29 9.25 4.64
CA LYS A 49 5.69 9.68 3.37
C LYS A 49 5.26 8.45 2.57
N LEU A 50 3.95 8.23 2.43
CA LEU A 50 3.46 7.19 1.55
C LEU A 50 3.74 7.56 0.08
N VAL A 51 4.54 6.76 -0.60
CA VAL A 51 4.91 7.00 -2.01
C VAL A 51 4.39 5.93 -2.96
N LYS A 52 4.11 4.73 -2.45
CA LYS A 52 3.60 3.61 -3.25
C LYS A 52 2.54 2.84 -2.47
N VAL A 53 1.51 2.39 -3.17
CA VAL A 53 0.51 1.47 -2.65
C VAL A 53 0.34 0.33 -3.63
N ILE A 54 0.32 -0.89 -3.11
CA ILE A 54 0.38 -2.12 -3.90
C ILE A 54 -0.80 -2.99 -3.52
N ASP A 55 -1.53 -3.47 -4.52
CA ASP A 55 -2.39 -4.65 -4.35
C ASP A 55 -1.71 -5.87 -4.98
N THR A 56 -1.70 -6.98 -4.23
CA THR A 56 -1.16 -8.25 -4.70
C THR A 56 -2.00 -8.85 -5.82
N HIS A 57 -3.32 -8.66 -5.76
CA HIS A 57 -4.28 -9.13 -6.76
C HIS A 57 -5.57 -8.30 -6.71
N VAL A 58 -6.53 -8.60 -7.59
CA VAL A 58 -7.88 -8.04 -7.47
C VAL A 58 -8.60 -8.84 -6.39
N HIS A 59 -8.87 -8.20 -5.25
CA HIS A 59 -9.47 -8.83 -4.07
C HIS A 59 -10.97 -9.10 -4.26
N ALA A 60 -11.47 -10.18 -3.65
CA ALA A 60 -12.88 -10.59 -3.73
C ALA A 60 -13.62 -10.45 -2.39
N ASP A 61 -12.87 -10.24 -1.31
CA ASP A 61 -13.30 -10.26 0.08
C ASP A 61 -13.36 -8.85 0.72
N HIS A 62 -12.67 -7.87 0.13
CA HIS A 62 -12.68 -6.48 0.58
C HIS A 62 -12.54 -5.49 -0.59
N ILE A 63 -12.90 -4.22 -0.32
CA ILE A 63 -12.64 -3.13 -1.25
C ILE A 63 -11.26 -2.57 -0.96
N SER A 64 -10.40 -2.53 -1.97
CA SER A 64 -9.05 -1.98 -1.83
C SER A 64 -9.05 -0.47 -1.53
N GLY A 65 -8.19 -0.07 -0.59
CA GLY A 65 -7.88 1.32 -0.25
C GLY A 65 -6.90 1.99 -1.22
N LEU A 66 -6.47 1.32 -2.29
CA LEU A 66 -5.45 1.79 -3.23
C LEU A 66 -5.78 3.17 -3.85
N ASN A 67 -7.02 3.38 -4.31
CA ASN A 67 -7.42 4.66 -4.88
C ASN A 67 -7.61 5.76 -3.81
N GLU A 68 -8.10 5.37 -2.62
CA GLU A 68 -8.34 6.31 -1.52
C GLU A 68 -7.02 6.85 -0.94
N LEU A 69 -6.04 5.97 -0.72
CA LEU A 69 -4.71 6.37 -0.28
C LEU A 69 -4.01 7.24 -1.32
N SER A 70 -4.15 6.92 -2.62
CA SER A 70 -3.61 7.75 -3.70
C SER A 70 -4.22 9.15 -3.69
N LYS A 71 -5.54 9.30 -3.56
CA LYS A 71 -6.20 10.62 -3.45
C LYS A 71 -5.69 11.46 -2.27
N ARG A 72 -5.40 10.83 -1.14
CA ARG A 72 -4.97 11.52 0.09
C ARG A 72 -3.49 11.88 0.11
N THR A 73 -2.66 11.14 -0.63
CA THR A 73 -1.18 11.22 -0.49
C THR A 73 -0.44 11.46 -1.80
N ASN A 74 -1.14 11.40 -2.94
CA ASN A 74 -0.57 11.35 -4.28
C ASN A 74 0.44 10.21 -4.48
N CYS A 75 0.30 9.11 -3.73
CA CYS A 75 1.14 7.92 -3.92
C CYS A 75 0.79 7.18 -5.22
N THR A 76 1.80 6.48 -5.76
CA THR A 76 1.68 5.67 -6.96
C THR A 76 1.00 4.34 -6.67
N LYS A 77 0.00 4.01 -7.47
CA LYS A 77 -0.77 2.76 -7.39
C LYS A 77 -0.12 1.68 -8.25
N ILE A 78 0.11 0.51 -7.68
CA ILE A 78 0.86 -0.58 -8.32
C ILE A 78 0.08 -1.89 -8.23
N MET A 79 0.06 -2.64 -9.33
CA MET A 79 -0.43 -4.02 -9.39
C MET A 79 0.40 -4.85 -10.37
N GLY A 80 0.23 -6.18 -10.35
CA GLY A 80 0.84 -7.07 -11.34
C GLY A 80 0.35 -6.84 -12.77
N LYS A 81 1.19 -7.13 -13.77
CA LYS A 81 0.92 -6.91 -15.22
C LYS A 81 -0.36 -7.55 -15.75
N HIS A 82 -0.85 -8.58 -15.07
CA HIS A 82 -2.04 -9.33 -15.44
C HIS A 82 -3.32 -8.83 -14.75
N SER A 83 -3.24 -7.80 -13.91
CA SER A 83 -4.44 -7.24 -13.29
C SER A 83 -5.30 -6.55 -14.35
N VAL A 84 -6.61 -6.77 -14.26
CA VAL A 84 -7.63 -6.14 -15.11
C VAL A 84 -8.03 -4.75 -14.63
N SER A 85 -7.48 -4.29 -13.49
CA SER A 85 -7.79 -3.00 -12.90
C SER A 85 -7.32 -1.85 -13.80
N GLU A 86 -8.21 -0.91 -14.12
CA GLU A 86 -7.90 0.27 -14.93
C GLU A 86 -7.29 1.41 -14.11
N VAL A 87 -7.41 1.38 -12.78
CA VAL A 87 -7.06 2.49 -11.88
C VAL A 87 -5.63 2.40 -11.32
N VAL A 88 -4.71 1.79 -12.08
CA VAL A 88 -3.32 1.51 -11.66
C VAL A 88 -2.34 2.36 -12.47
N ASP A 89 -1.37 2.96 -11.79
CA ASP A 89 -0.36 3.82 -12.42
C ASP A 89 0.82 3.00 -12.98
N ILE A 90 1.28 1.98 -12.24
CA ILE A 90 2.40 1.10 -12.63
C ILE A 90 1.97 -0.36 -12.62
N ARG A 91 2.29 -1.07 -13.71
CA ARG A 91 2.12 -2.52 -13.82
C ARG A 91 3.47 -3.23 -13.78
N VAL A 92 3.67 -4.09 -12.78
CA VAL A 92 4.94 -4.80 -12.58
C VAL A 92 4.91 -6.20 -13.18
N LYS A 93 6.03 -6.62 -13.76
CA LYS A 93 6.22 -7.97 -14.32
C LYS A 93 6.92 -8.88 -13.32
N ASP A 94 6.92 -10.16 -13.65
CA ASP A 94 7.75 -11.14 -12.93
C ASP A 94 9.21 -10.68 -12.87
N ASN A 95 9.86 -10.89 -11.73
CA ASN A 95 11.21 -10.44 -11.38
C ASN A 95 11.47 -8.92 -11.40
N GLU A 96 10.43 -8.08 -11.55
CA GLU A 96 10.59 -6.63 -11.47
C GLU A 96 10.71 -6.15 -10.02
N LYS A 97 11.69 -5.28 -9.76
CA LYS A 97 11.98 -4.78 -8.40
C LYS A 97 11.34 -3.41 -8.18
N ILE A 98 10.49 -3.31 -7.16
CA ILE A 98 9.94 -2.05 -6.68
C ILE A 98 10.90 -1.49 -5.63
N LYS A 99 11.46 -0.30 -5.89
CA LYS A 99 12.40 0.38 -4.98
C LYS A 99 11.67 1.42 -4.12
N ILE A 100 12.07 1.53 -2.86
CA ILE A 100 11.75 2.65 -1.96
C ILE A 100 13.03 3.13 -1.31
N GLU A 101 13.52 4.30 -1.73
CA GLU A 101 14.84 4.81 -1.33
C GLU A 101 15.93 3.72 -1.35
N ASN A 102 16.37 3.30 -0.17
CA ASN A 102 17.46 2.36 0.08
C ASN A 102 17.00 0.92 0.29
N ILE A 103 15.72 0.60 0.06
CA ILE A 103 15.14 -0.75 0.15
C ILE A 103 14.48 -1.19 -1.16
#